data_AF-A0A7I0HM56-F1
#
_entry.id   AF-A0A7I0HM56-F1
#
_cell.length_a   1.000
_cell.length_b   1.000
_cell.length_c   1.000
_cell.angle_alpha   90.00
_cell.angle_beta   90.00
_cell.angle_gamma   90.00
#
_symmetry.space_group_name_H-M   'P 1'
#
loop_
_entity.id
_entity.type
_entity.pdbx_description
1 polymer ?
#
loop_
_entity_poly.entity_id
_entity_poly.type
_entity_poly.pdbx_seq_one_letter_code
_entity_poly.pdbx_strand_id
1 'polypeptide(L)'
;MLTSDYIAIVAVIVSIISIVVSIYIYNNQKTYIKTQHELNKLLLEKERKEVETLEEAFVSANVVKLGTGKNRIRIFNKGKGRANNVNISYPEDHNWLITNRIFPLEFLDSGQSVEMILSMYMGSQSKIRAILTWNDKAGEKTNEVILTYL
;
A
#
# COMPACT_ATOMS: atom_id res chain seq x y z
N MET A 1 68.38 -21.01 -33.17
CA MET A 1 67.61 -21.64 -32.08
C MET A 1 67.46 -20.71 -30.85
N LEU A 2 67.39 -19.37 -31.05
CA LEU A 2 67.46 -18.40 -29.94
C LEU A 2 66.25 -17.44 -29.89
N THR A 3 65.60 -17.17 -31.02
CA THR A 3 64.45 -16.27 -31.10
C THR A 3 63.14 -16.94 -30.68
N SER A 4 62.98 -18.23 -30.99
CA SER A 4 61.81 -19.04 -30.62
C SER A 4 61.65 -19.17 -29.10
N ASP A 5 62.77 -19.39 -28.40
CA ASP A 5 62.76 -19.72 -26.98
C ASP A 5 62.48 -18.47 -26.14
N TYR A 6 62.96 -17.31 -26.58
CA TYR A 6 62.62 -16.02 -25.97
C TYR A 6 61.13 -15.68 -26.13
N ILE A 7 60.57 -15.90 -27.32
CA ILE A 7 59.14 -15.71 -27.59
C ILE A 7 58.31 -16.65 -26.71
N ALA A 8 58.76 -17.90 -26.54
CA ALA A 8 58.11 -18.87 -25.67
C ALA A 8 58.10 -18.42 -24.20
N ILE A 9 59.22 -17.92 -23.67
CA ILE A 9 59.31 -17.41 -22.30
C ILE A 9 58.38 -16.21 -22.09
N VAL A 10 58.36 -15.27 -23.04
CA VAL A 10 57.46 -14.11 -22.97
C VAL A 10 55.99 -14.54 -23.02
N ALA A 11 55.65 -15.51 -23.88
CA ALA A 11 54.29 -16.05 -23.97
C ALA A 11 53.85 -16.73 -22.66
N VAL A 12 54.77 -17.44 -21.99
CA VAL A 12 54.51 -18.07 -20.68
C VAL A 12 54.25 -17.01 -19.61
N ILE A 13 55.04 -15.95 -19.56
CA ILE A 13 54.85 -14.86 -18.59
C ILE A 13 53.51 -14.15 -18.80
N VAL A 14 53.17 -13.83 -20.05
CA VAL A 14 51.88 -13.22 -20.39
C VAL A 14 50.72 -14.15 -20.00
N SER A 15 50.84 -15.45 -20.27
CA SER A 15 49.82 -16.44 -19.90
C SER A 15 49.60 -16.50 -18.38
N ILE A 16 50.67 -16.53 -17.59
CA ILE A 16 50.60 -16.54 -16.12
C ILE A 16 49.89 -15.27 -15.61
N ILE A 17 50.24 -14.10 -16.15
CA ILE A 17 49.60 -12.82 -15.77
C ILE A 17 48.12 -12.84 -16.15
N SER A 18 47.77 -13.32 -17.36
CA SER A 18 46.38 -13.41 -17.81
C SER A 18 45.53 -14.32 -16.92
N ILE A 19 46.09 -15.43 -16.44
CA ILE A 19 45.40 -16.35 -15.51
C ILE A 19 45.13 -15.65 -14.17
N VAL A 20 46.12 -14.96 -13.60
CA VAL A 20 45.97 -14.24 -12.32
C VAL A 20 44.91 -13.14 -12.42
N VAL A 21 44.94 -12.34 -13.48
CA VAL A 21 43.94 -11.29 -13.73
C VAL A 21 42.54 -11.90 -13.92
N SER A 22 42.43 -13.02 -14.64
CA SER A 22 41.15 -13.71 -14.85
C SER A 22 40.53 -14.21 -13.55
N ILE A 23 41.34 -14.77 -12.64
CA ILE A 23 40.87 -15.25 -11.33
C ILE A 23 40.36 -14.07 -10.48
N TYR A 24 41.07 -12.95 -10.48
CA TYR A 24 40.65 -11.74 -9.76
C TYR A 24 39.32 -11.19 -10.30
N ILE A 25 39.20 -11.07 -11.62
CA ILE A 25 37.98 -10.59 -12.28
C ILE A 25 36.81 -11.53 -12.01
N TYR A 26 37.00 -12.85 -12.09
CA TYR A 26 35.96 -13.85 -11.87
C TYR A 26 35.39 -13.80 -10.44
N ASN A 27 36.25 -13.63 -9.43
CA ASN A 27 35.81 -13.50 -8.04
C ASN A 27 34.97 -12.24 -7.82
N ASN A 28 35.39 -11.12 -8.40
CA ASN A 28 34.65 -9.86 -8.31
C ASN A 28 33.31 -9.94 -9.06
N GLN A 29 33.28 -10.51 -10.27
CA GLN A 29 32.05 -10.72 -11.05
C GLN A 29 31.00 -11.52 -10.28
N LYS A 30 31.39 -12.56 -9.52
CA LYS A 30 30.45 -13.34 -8.70
C LYS A 30 29.74 -12.48 -7.65
N THR A 31 30.47 -11.60 -6.99
CA THR A 31 29.89 -10.70 -5.98
C THR A 31 28.95 -9.69 -6.64
N TYR A 32 29.36 -9.09 -7.76
CA TYR A 32 28.51 -8.16 -8.51
C TYR A 32 27.22 -8.83 -9.02
N ILE A 33 27.31 -10.03 -9.59
CA ILE A 33 26.15 -10.78 -10.09
C ILE A 33 25.18 -11.12 -8.94
N LYS A 34 25.70 -11.55 -7.79
CA LYS A 34 24.87 -11.84 -6.61
C LYS A 34 24.16 -10.58 -6.10
N THR A 35 24.88 -9.49 -5.93
CA THR A 35 24.30 -8.21 -5.47
C THR A 35 23.29 -7.66 -6.47
N GLN A 36 23.57 -7.74 -7.77
CA GLN A 36 22.62 -7.34 -8.82
C GLN A 36 21.35 -8.21 -8.79
N HIS A 37 21.50 -9.52 -8.59
CA HIS A 37 20.35 -10.43 -8.53
C HIS A 37 19.49 -10.16 -7.29
N GLU A 38 20.11 -9.91 -6.14
CA GLU A 38 19.42 -9.58 -4.89
C GLU A 38 18.71 -8.22 -4.97
N LEU A 39 19.38 -7.20 -5.53
CA LEU A 39 18.77 -5.89 -5.78
C LEU A 39 17.57 -6.00 -6.72
N ASN A 40 17.71 -6.72 -7.84
CA ASN A 40 16.61 -6.94 -8.77
C ASN A 40 15.44 -7.67 -8.10
N LYS A 41 15.73 -8.67 -7.26
CA LYS A 41 14.68 -9.35 -6.49
C LYS A 41 13.95 -8.41 -5.54
N LEU A 42 14.68 -7.58 -4.79
CA LEU A 42 14.09 -6.61 -3.88
C LEU A 42 13.29 -5.54 -4.62
N LEU A 43 13.76 -5.10 -5.80
CA LEU A 43 13.04 -4.16 -6.65
C LEU A 43 11.74 -4.78 -7.18
N LEU A 44 11.77 -6.02 -7.67
CA LEU A 44 10.58 -6.73 -8.14
C LEU A 44 9.57 -6.94 -7.00
N GLU A 45 10.02 -7.31 -5.81
CA GLU A 45 9.15 -7.43 -4.63
C GLU A 45 8.55 -6.08 -4.22
N LYS A 46 9.34 -5.01 -4.30
CA LYS A 46 8.88 -3.65 -4.00
C LYS A 46 7.85 -3.19 -5.03
N GLU A 47 8.13 -3.33 -6.33
CA GLU A 47 7.19 -3.00 -7.40
C GLU A 47 5.89 -3.78 -7.25
N ARG A 48 5.98 -5.08 -6.95
CA ARG A 48 4.79 -5.90 -6.72
C ARG A 48 3.95 -5.40 -5.54
N LYS A 49 4.58 -5.09 -4.41
CA LYS A 49 3.88 -4.51 -3.24
C LYS A 49 3.30 -3.14 -3.56
N GLU A 50 4.01 -2.32 -4.33
CA GLU A 50 3.50 -1.03 -4.76
C GLU A 50 2.27 -1.20 -5.65
N VAL A 51 2.28 -2.12 -6.61
CA VAL A 51 1.11 -2.45 -7.44
C VAL A 51 -0.05 -2.96 -6.58
N GLU A 52 0.20 -3.87 -5.62
CA GLU A 52 -0.83 -4.35 -4.70
C GLU A 52 -1.43 -3.19 -3.89
N THR A 53 -0.63 -2.29 -3.32
CA THR A 53 -1.11 -1.13 -2.55
C THR A 53 -1.75 -0.02 -3.40
N LEU A 54 -1.43 0.07 -4.69
CA LEU A 54 -2.12 0.97 -5.64
C LEU A 54 -3.57 0.51 -5.88
N GLU A 55 -3.85 -0.78 -5.71
CA GLU A 55 -5.14 -1.40 -6.00
C GLU A 55 -6.02 -1.61 -4.77
N GLU A 56 -5.47 -1.44 -3.57
CA GLU A 56 -6.19 -1.58 -2.31
C GLU A 56 -7.00 -0.33 -1.96
N ALA A 57 -8.26 -0.55 -1.62
CA ALA A 57 -9.14 0.51 -1.12
C ALA A 57 -9.12 0.52 0.41
N PHE A 58 -9.24 1.71 1.01
CA PHE A 58 -9.29 1.86 2.46
C PHE A 58 -10.36 2.86 2.84
N VAL A 59 -11.54 2.34 3.19
CA VAL A 59 -12.68 3.16 3.59
C VAL A 59 -12.64 3.45 5.08
N SER A 60 -12.88 4.70 5.44
CA SER A 60 -12.93 5.17 6.83
C SER A 60 -14.02 6.23 6.96
N ALA A 61 -14.47 6.48 8.19
CA ALA A 61 -15.46 7.50 8.47
C ALA A 61 -15.03 8.41 9.63
N ASN A 62 -15.50 9.65 9.62
CA ASN A 62 -15.37 10.58 10.73
C ASN A 62 -16.56 11.54 10.81
N VAL A 63 -16.75 12.16 11.99
CA VAL A 63 -17.73 13.24 12.15
C VAL A 63 -17.06 14.56 11.81
N VAL A 64 -17.72 15.36 10.98
CA VAL A 64 -17.29 16.70 10.59
C VAL A 64 -18.35 17.73 10.99
N LYS A 65 -17.92 18.87 11.52
CA LYS A 65 -18.79 19.97 11.94
C LYS A 65 -18.76 21.05 10.86
N LEU A 66 -19.90 21.35 10.24
CA LEU A 66 -20.03 22.41 9.23
C LEU A 66 -20.58 23.72 9.80
N GLY A 67 -20.88 23.77 11.10
CA GLY A 67 -21.38 24.96 11.79
C GLY A 67 -22.12 24.60 13.07
N THR A 68 -22.80 25.58 13.66
CA THR A 68 -23.59 25.38 14.89
C THR A 68 -24.73 24.39 14.62
N GLY A 69 -24.71 23.24 15.31
CA GLY A 69 -25.73 22.20 15.20
C GLY A 69 -25.74 21.39 13.89
N LYS A 70 -24.80 21.65 12.97
CA LYS A 70 -24.70 20.96 11.67
C LYS A 70 -23.53 19.99 11.69
N ASN A 71 -23.79 18.76 12.11
CA ASN A 71 -22.82 17.67 12.05
C ASN A 71 -23.11 16.78 10.84
N ARG A 72 -22.05 16.25 10.24
CA ARG A 72 -22.14 15.25 9.19
C ARG A 72 -21.21 14.10 9.48
N ILE A 73 -21.60 12.91 9.07
CA ILE A 73 -20.71 11.75 9.01
C ILE A 73 -20.14 11.72 7.60
N ARG A 74 -18.84 11.89 7.48
CA ARG A 74 -18.12 11.79 6.22
C ARG A 74 -17.50 10.41 6.12
N ILE A 75 -17.90 9.65 5.10
CA ILE A 75 -17.29 8.38 4.72
C ILE A 75 -16.41 8.65 3.51
N PHE A 76 -15.16 8.22 3.53
CA PHE A 76 -14.19 8.53 2.50
C PHE A 76 -13.24 7.36 2.26
N ASN A 77 -12.70 7.29 1.05
CA ASN A 77 -11.67 6.32 0.68
C ASN A 77 -10.28 6.98 0.72
N LYS A 78 -9.43 6.53 1.66
CA LYS A 78 -8.01 6.90 1.75
C LYS A 78 -7.10 5.99 0.93
N GLY A 79 -7.60 4.84 0.50
CA GLY A 79 -6.86 3.90 -0.33
C GLY A 79 -6.77 4.41 -1.76
N LYS A 80 -5.88 3.79 -2.54
CA LYS A 80 -5.65 4.14 -3.94
C LYS A 80 -6.57 3.35 -4.88
N GLY A 81 -7.07 2.20 -4.43
CA GLY A 81 -8.07 1.41 -5.12
C GLY A 81 -9.50 1.91 -4.96
N ARG A 82 -10.39 1.44 -5.84
CA ARG A 82 -11.84 1.68 -5.78
C ARG A 82 -12.47 0.70 -4.76
N ALA A 83 -13.23 1.25 -3.80
CA ALA A 83 -14.07 0.44 -2.92
C ALA A 83 -15.44 0.24 -3.57
N ASN A 84 -15.98 -0.98 -3.58
CA ASN A 84 -17.29 -1.31 -4.13
C ASN A 84 -18.21 -1.82 -3.03
N ASN A 85 -19.53 -1.67 -3.21
CA ASN A 85 -20.55 -2.09 -2.26
C ASN A 85 -20.24 -1.63 -0.82
N VAL A 86 -19.89 -0.36 -0.68
CA VAL A 86 -19.51 0.22 0.61
C VAL A 86 -20.75 0.28 1.49
N ASN A 87 -20.68 -0.28 2.68
CA ASN A 87 -21.76 -0.27 3.66
C ASN A 87 -21.27 0.20 5.03
N ILE A 88 -22.19 0.71 5.84
CA ILE A 88 -21.94 1.10 7.23
C ILE A 88 -23.01 0.48 8.13
N SER A 89 -22.56 -0.13 9.23
CA SER A 89 -23.43 -0.68 10.25
C SER A 89 -22.98 -0.25 11.64
N TYR A 90 -23.91 -0.30 12.59
CA TYR A 90 -23.68 0.06 13.99
C TYR A 90 -24.02 -1.16 14.83
N PRO A 91 -23.03 -1.78 15.51
CA PRO A 91 -23.26 -3.01 16.28
C PRO A 91 -23.95 -2.77 17.62
N GLU A 92 -23.92 -1.53 18.12
CA GLU A 92 -24.49 -1.11 19.39
C GLU A 92 -25.63 -0.12 19.13
N ASP A 93 -26.69 -0.19 19.94
CA ASP A 93 -27.77 0.79 19.89
C ASP A 93 -27.25 2.18 20.25
N HIS A 94 -27.58 3.15 19.41
CA HIS A 94 -27.19 4.54 19.60
C HIS A 94 -28.36 5.49 19.44
N ASN A 95 -28.22 6.67 20.02
CA ASN A 95 -29.24 7.72 19.95
C ASN A 95 -28.96 8.80 18.89
N TRP A 96 -28.03 8.54 17.98
CA TRP A 96 -27.75 9.40 16.84
C TRP A 96 -28.80 9.25 15.74
N LEU A 97 -29.29 10.37 15.21
CA LEU A 97 -30.19 10.39 14.06
C LEU A 97 -29.36 10.57 12.78
N ILE A 98 -29.22 9.49 12.00
CA ILE A 98 -28.33 9.41 10.85
C ILE A 98 -29.14 9.17 9.58
N THR A 99 -28.90 9.98 8.54
CA THR A 99 -29.54 9.76 7.23
C THR A 99 -28.74 8.73 6.42
N ASN A 100 -29.13 7.46 6.48
CA ASN A 100 -28.43 6.33 5.83
C ASN A 100 -29.03 5.86 4.48
N ARG A 101 -29.77 6.72 3.78
CA ARG A 101 -30.57 6.30 2.59
C ARG A 101 -29.75 5.94 1.34
N ILE A 102 -28.47 6.30 1.33
CA ILE A 102 -27.57 6.14 0.19
C ILE A 102 -26.71 4.87 0.28
N PHE A 103 -26.86 4.11 1.36
CA PHE A 103 -26.12 2.87 1.60
C PHE A 103 -27.00 1.64 1.33
N PRO A 104 -26.43 0.55 0.79
CA PRO A 104 -25.03 0.41 0.38
C PRO A 104 -24.70 1.26 -0.87
N LEU A 105 -23.52 1.88 -0.86
CA LEU A 105 -23.02 2.70 -1.95
C LEU A 105 -22.34 1.80 -2.98
N GLU A 106 -22.70 1.94 -4.26
CA GLU A 106 -22.19 1.08 -5.34
C GLU A 106 -20.66 1.09 -5.43
N PHE A 107 -20.06 2.29 -5.43
CA PHE A 107 -18.61 2.45 -5.43
C PHE A 107 -18.17 3.78 -4.79
N LEU A 108 -16.92 3.82 -4.35
CA LEU A 108 -16.23 5.00 -3.84
C LEU A 108 -14.79 5.01 -4.34
N ASP A 109 -14.48 5.91 -5.28
CA ASP A 109 -13.13 6.03 -5.84
C ASP A 109 -12.13 6.58 -4.82
N SER A 110 -10.84 6.37 -5.07
CA SER A 110 -9.74 6.93 -4.28
C SER A 110 -9.90 8.44 -4.09
N GLY A 111 -9.84 8.89 -2.83
CA GLY A 111 -9.97 10.30 -2.46
C GLY A 111 -11.40 10.84 -2.49
N GLN A 112 -12.39 10.09 -2.98
CA GLN A 112 -13.79 10.50 -2.90
C GLN A 112 -14.34 10.34 -1.48
N SER A 113 -15.37 11.14 -1.21
CA SER A 113 -16.09 11.08 0.05
C SER A 113 -17.56 11.39 -0.13
N VAL A 114 -18.39 10.75 0.69
CA VAL A 114 -19.83 10.97 0.78
C VAL A 114 -20.15 11.43 2.19
N GLU A 115 -21.12 12.35 2.31
CA GLU A 115 -21.52 12.91 3.59
C GLU A 115 -22.98 12.57 3.91
N MET A 116 -23.22 12.15 5.14
CA MET A 116 -24.55 11.93 5.70
C MET A 116 -24.86 12.98 6.76
N ILE A 117 -26.11 13.39 6.85
CA ILE A 117 -26.57 14.30 7.90
C ILE A 117 -26.61 13.54 9.23
N LEU A 118 -25.96 14.11 10.25
CA LEU A 118 -25.99 13.65 11.62
C LEU A 118 -26.71 14.69 12.48
N SER A 119 -27.82 14.29 13.08
CA SER A 119 -28.55 15.07 14.06
C SER A 119 -28.47 14.41 15.44
N MET A 120 -28.23 15.22 16.47
CA MET A 120 -28.10 14.79 17.85
C MET A 120 -28.88 15.75 18.74
N TYR A 121 -29.35 15.24 19.87
CA TYR A 121 -30.05 16.00 20.91
C TYR A 121 -29.25 16.04 22.22
N MET A 122 -29.65 16.89 23.16
CA MET A 122 -29.00 16.98 24.48
C MET A 122 -29.06 15.63 25.20
N GLY A 123 -27.90 15.08 25.56
CA GLY A 123 -27.79 13.71 26.12
C GLY A 123 -27.50 12.62 25.08
N SER A 124 -27.26 13.00 23.82
CA SER A 124 -26.70 12.07 22.83
C SER A 124 -25.33 11.55 23.25
N GLN A 125 -25.03 10.30 22.92
CA GLN A 125 -23.73 9.69 23.16
C GLN A 125 -22.63 10.52 22.47
N SER A 126 -21.50 10.73 23.13
CA SER A 126 -20.37 11.48 22.55
C SER A 126 -19.56 10.66 21.54
N LYS A 127 -19.65 9.32 21.62
CA LYS A 127 -18.94 8.37 20.77
C LYS A 127 -19.84 7.19 20.42
N ILE A 128 -19.78 6.74 19.17
CA ILE A 128 -20.41 5.49 18.74
C ILE A 128 -19.43 4.66 17.92
N ARG A 129 -19.60 3.34 17.93
CA ARG A 129 -18.84 2.40 17.11
C ARG A 129 -19.56 2.20 15.77
N ALA A 130 -18.82 2.25 14.67
CA ALA A 130 -19.32 1.95 13.34
C ALA A 130 -18.42 0.93 12.65
N ILE A 131 -19.03 0.00 11.92
CA ILE A 131 -18.34 -1.00 11.11
C ILE A 131 -18.59 -0.65 9.65
N LEU A 132 -17.51 -0.47 8.90
CA LEU A 132 -17.53 -0.24 7.47
C LEU A 132 -17.17 -1.56 6.77
N THR A 133 -17.93 -1.93 5.76
CA THR A 133 -17.61 -3.08 4.90
C THR A 133 -17.57 -2.65 3.44
N TRP A 134 -16.66 -3.21 2.66
CA TRP A 134 -16.56 -2.96 1.22
C TRP A 134 -15.82 -4.10 0.52
N ASN A 135 -15.91 -4.14 -0.80
CA ASN A 135 -15.18 -5.06 -1.66
C ASN A 135 -14.17 -4.31 -2.52
N ASP A 136 -12.92 -4.73 -2.49
CA ASP A 136 -11.89 -4.28 -3.43
C ASP A 136 -11.38 -5.45 -4.28
N LYS A 137 -10.31 -5.24 -5.07
CA LYS A 137 -9.72 -6.30 -5.90
C LYS A 137 -9.14 -7.45 -5.08
N ALA A 138 -8.76 -7.21 -3.82
CA ALA A 138 -8.24 -8.23 -2.92
C ALA A 138 -9.35 -8.96 -2.15
N GLY A 139 -10.61 -8.55 -2.29
CA GLY A 139 -11.79 -9.22 -1.74
C GLY A 139 -12.59 -8.35 -0.77
N GLU A 140 -13.29 -9.01 0.15
CA GLU A 140 -14.08 -8.33 1.19
C GLU A 140 -13.18 -7.77 2.29
N LYS A 141 -13.45 -6.53 2.68
CA LYS A 141 -12.72 -5.79 3.69
C LYS A 141 -13.69 -5.23 4.71
N THR A 142 -13.20 -5.15 5.95
CA THR A 142 -13.93 -4.59 7.08
C THR A 142 -13.03 -3.64 7.84
N ASN A 143 -13.57 -2.51 8.28
CA ASN A 143 -12.88 -1.56 9.14
C ASN A 143 -13.81 -1.04 10.22
N GLU A 144 -13.35 -1.13 11.46
CA GLU A 144 -14.06 -0.61 12.61
C GLU A 144 -13.54 0.78 12.96
N VAL A 145 -14.46 1.73 13.10
CA VAL A 145 -14.14 3.12 13.42
C VAL A 145 -14.98 3.63 14.58
N ILE A 146 -14.38 4.46 15.42
CA ILE A 146 -15.08 5.15 16.51
C ILE A 146 -15.41 6.55 16.03
N LEU A 147 -16.70 6.82 15.82
CA LEU A 147 -17.19 8.15 15.49
C LEU A 147 -17.31 8.95 16.78
N THR A 148 -16.58 10.07 16.87
CA THR A 148 -16.60 10.96 18.04
C THR A 148 -17.10 12.34 17.61
N TYR A 149 -18.02 12.90 18.38
CA TYR A 149 -18.43 14.30 18.27
C TYR A 149 -17.69 15.15 19.31
N LEU A 150 -17.05 16.23 18.88
CA LEU A 150 -16.35 17.23 19.69
C LEU A 150 -17.09 18.58 19.68
#